data_AF-A0A849I8T5-F1
#
_entry.id   AF-A0A849I8T5-F1
#
_cell.length_a   1.000
_cell.length_b   1.000
_cell.length_c   1.000
_cell.angle_alpha   90.00
_cell.angle_beta   90.00
_cell.angle_gamma   90.00
#
_symmetry.space_group_name_H-M   'P 1'
#
loop_
_entity.id
_entity.type
_entity.pdbx_description
1 polymer ?
#
loop_
_entity_poly.entity_id
_entity_poly.type
_entity_poly.pdbx_seq_one_letter_code
_entity_poly.pdbx_strand_id
1 'polypeptide(L)'
;MLLSEAAVLSSAAPMPSPEHVATRAGELARDLEALVHAGRSVDLPDAAIQDLMSALVATYGARFDAGLRQPPIEENPTMGATAVLVTASALLKAASLEIFELGMWQSWSGTR
;
A
#
# COMPACT_ATOMS: atom_id res chain seq x y z
N MET A 1 14.76 -32.39 -40.79
CA MET A 1 13.56 -31.77 -40.22
C MET A 1 13.17 -32.58 -39.00
N LEU A 2 13.54 -32.13 -37.80
CA LEU A 2 13.00 -32.53 -36.50
C LEU A 2 13.50 -31.52 -35.44
N LEU A 3 12.63 -30.57 -35.14
CA LEU A 3 12.44 -29.86 -33.87
C LEU A 3 13.62 -29.04 -33.31
N SER A 4 13.70 -27.80 -33.82
CA SER A 4 13.92 -26.61 -32.99
C SER A 4 12.72 -26.47 -32.06
N GLU A 5 12.94 -26.44 -30.74
CA GLU A 5 12.14 -25.77 -29.69
C GLU A 5 12.49 -26.38 -28.32
N ALA A 6 13.71 -26.13 -27.84
CA ALA A 6 14.01 -26.23 -26.42
C ALA A 6 13.82 -24.85 -25.81
N ALA A 7 12.56 -24.58 -25.50
CA ALA A 7 12.06 -23.73 -24.41
C ALA A 7 12.96 -22.57 -23.98
N VAL A 8 12.53 -21.38 -24.38
CA VAL A 8 12.76 -20.10 -23.71
C VAL A 8 12.58 -20.30 -22.19
N LEU A 9 13.68 -20.50 -21.46
CA LEU A 9 13.68 -20.44 -20.01
C LEU A 9 13.35 -18.99 -19.65
N SER A 10 12.13 -18.81 -19.15
CA SER A 10 11.59 -17.57 -18.60
C SER A 10 12.64 -16.88 -17.74
N SER A 11 13.17 -15.76 -18.24
CA SER A 11 13.92 -14.79 -17.45
C SER A 11 12.93 -14.00 -16.58
N ALA A 12 12.28 -14.68 -15.64
CA ALA A 12 11.62 -13.98 -14.54
C ALA A 12 12.73 -13.30 -13.74
N ALA A 13 12.71 -11.97 -13.68
CA ALA A 13 13.59 -11.24 -12.80
C ALA A 13 13.50 -11.85 -11.38
N PRO A 14 14.62 -12.03 -10.67
CA PRO A 14 14.57 -12.59 -9.33
C PRO A 14 13.63 -11.76 -8.47
N MET A 15 12.74 -12.43 -7.74
CA MET A 15 11.84 -11.76 -6.80
C MET A 15 12.67 -10.90 -5.85
N PRO A 16 12.30 -9.64 -5.62
CA PRO A 16 13.05 -8.78 -4.72
C PRO A 16 13.01 -9.38 -3.31
N SER A 17 14.15 -9.35 -2.60
CA SER A 17 14.18 -9.81 -1.21
C SER A 17 13.35 -8.87 -0.33
N PRO A 18 12.64 -9.38 0.70
CA PRO A 18 11.87 -8.54 1.61
C PRO A 18 12.69 -7.44 2.27
N GLU A 19 13.95 -7.72 2.60
CA GLU A 19 14.88 -6.75 3.18
C GLU A 19 15.19 -5.59 2.21
N HIS A 20 15.45 -5.90 0.94
CA HIS A 20 15.69 -4.87 -0.07
C HIS A 20 14.46 -3.99 -0.31
N VAL A 21 13.26 -4.59 -0.33
CA VAL A 21 12.00 -3.83 -0.43
C VAL A 21 11.80 -2.95 0.79
N ALA A 22 12.06 -3.46 2.00
CA ALA A 22 11.91 -2.70 3.24
C ALA A 22 12.86 -1.48 3.28
N THR A 23 14.12 -1.64 2.88
CA THR A 23 15.07 -0.53 2.78
C THR A 23 14.58 0.56 1.84
N ARG A 24 14.17 0.18 0.62
CA ARG A 24 13.67 1.13 -0.39
C ARG A 24 12.37 1.81 0.03
N ALA A 25 11.48 1.08 0.69
CA ALA A 25 10.24 1.65 1.23
C ALA A 25 10.54 2.69 2.32
N GLY A 26 11.49 2.41 3.22
CA GLY A 26 11.92 3.36 4.24
C GLY A 26 12.65 4.59 3.69
N GLU A 27 13.40 4.46 2.61
CA GLU A 27 13.99 5.59 1.87
C GLU A 27 12.90 6.46 1.24
N LEU A 28 11.99 5.86 0.48
CA LEU A 28 10.90 6.58 -0.18
C LEU A 28 9.99 7.28 0.82
N ALA A 29 9.65 6.65 1.95
CA ALA A 29 8.83 7.27 2.99
C ALA A 29 9.48 8.55 3.53
N ARG A 30 10.79 8.51 3.84
CA ARG A 30 11.54 9.68 4.30
C ARG A 30 11.59 10.80 3.24
N ASP A 31 11.77 10.45 1.98
CA ASP A 31 11.79 11.43 0.89
C ASP A 31 10.42 12.12 0.73
N LEU A 32 9.32 11.35 0.80
CA LEU A 32 7.96 11.89 0.74
C LEU A 32 7.67 12.81 1.94
N GLU A 33 8.04 12.39 3.15
CA GLU A 33 7.89 13.20 4.36
C GLU A 33 8.65 14.52 4.27
N ALA A 34 9.89 14.50 3.75
CA ALA A 34 10.70 15.69 3.55
C ALA A 34 10.07 16.66 2.54
N LEU A 35 9.50 16.14 1.44
CA LEU A 35 8.81 16.95 0.43
C LEU A 35 7.56 17.63 1.00
N VAL A 36 6.75 16.89 1.78
CA VAL A 36 5.56 17.42 2.45
C VAL A 36 5.94 18.52 3.45
N HIS A 37 6.96 18.29 4.28
CA HIS A 37 7.45 19.30 5.24
C HIS A 37 7.99 20.56 4.59
N ALA A 38 8.60 20.43 3.40
CA ALA A 38 9.08 21.58 2.63
C ALA A 38 7.95 22.44 2.04
N GLY A 39 6.67 22.09 2.26
CA GLY A 39 5.51 22.82 1.74
C GLY A 39 5.42 22.80 0.21
N ARG A 40 6.19 21.92 -0.44
CA ARG A 40 6.12 21.72 -1.89
C ARG A 40 4.96 20.79 -2.16
N SER A 41 4.12 21.11 -3.15
CA SER A 41 3.24 20.09 -3.70
C SER A 41 4.14 18.93 -4.12
N VAL A 42 3.91 17.77 -3.54
CA VAL A 42 4.56 16.54 -3.95
C VAL A 42 4.08 16.29 -5.38
N ASP A 43 4.80 16.78 -6.37
CA ASP A 43 4.48 16.62 -7.80
C ASP A 43 4.88 15.20 -8.24
N LEU A 44 4.40 14.21 -7.48
CA LEU A 44 4.44 12.83 -7.91
C LEU A 44 3.30 12.64 -8.91
N PRO A 45 3.55 11.96 -10.04
CA PRO A 45 2.46 11.58 -10.93
C PRO A 45 1.39 10.80 -10.17
N ASP A 46 0.11 11.08 -10.44
CA ASP A 46 -1.02 10.41 -9.79
C ASP A 46 -0.90 8.88 -9.85
N ALA A 47 -0.43 8.34 -10.97
CA ALA A 47 -0.19 6.92 -11.16
C ALA A 47 0.80 6.34 -10.13
N ALA A 48 1.87 7.08 -9.78
CA ALA A 48 2.83 6.63 -8.78
C ALA A 48 2.19 6.56 -7.39
N ILE A 49 1.36 7.54 -7.03
CA ILE A 49 0.63 7.55 -5.76
C ILE A 49 -0.37 6.37 -5.74
N GLN A 50 -1.10 6.15 -6.83
CA GLN A 50 -2.08 5.07 -6.95
C GLN A 50 -1.41 3.68 -6.86
N ASP A 51 -0.26 3.49 -7.50
CA ASP A 51 0.51 2.24 -7.46
C ASP A 51 1.01 1.96 -6.04
N LEU A 52 1.55 2.97 -5.37
CA LEU A 52 2.01 2.87 -3.97
C LEU A 52 0.85 2.54 -3.03
N MET A 53 -0.26 3.25 -3.13
CA MET A 53 -1.45 3.00 -2.30
C MET A 53 -2.01 1.60 -2.53
N SER A 54 -2.11 1.17 -3.79
CA SER A 54 -2.58 -0.18 -4.14
C SER A 54 -1.68 -1.26 -3.56
N ALA A 55 -0.35 -1.10 -3.67
CA ALA A 55 0.61 -2.04 -3.11
C ALA A 55 0.54 -2.09 -1.58
N LEU A 56 0.40 -0.95 -0.90
CA LEU A 56 0.28 -0.88 0.55
C LEU A 56 -1.01 -1.52 1.06
N VAL A 57 -2.16 -1.24 0.42
CA VAL A 57 -3.45 -1.85 0.77
C VAL A 57 -3.40 -3.37 0.58
N ALA A 58 -2.87 -3.85 -0.55
CA ALA A 58 -2.73 -5.28 -0.81
C ALA A 58 -1.81 -5.96 0.21
N THR A 59 -0.66 -5.33 0.52
CA THR A 59 0.29 -5.85 1.51
C THR A 59 -0.33 -5.90 2.91
N TYR A 60 -1.03 -4.85 3.32
CA TYR A 60 -1.67 -4.79 4.63
C TYR A 60 -2.83 -5.79 4.76
N GLY A 61 -3.63 -5.96 3.71
CA GLY A 61 -4.66 -7.00 3.63
C GLY A 61 -4.07 -8.41 3.78
N ALA A 62 -3.00 -8.73 3.04
CA ALA A 62 -2.32 -10.02 3.16
C ALA A 62 -1.75 -10.27 4.57
N ARG A 63 -1.23 -9.23 5.23
CA ARG A 63 -0.80 -9.31 6.64
C ARG A 63 -1.97 -9.59 7.58
N PHE A 64 -3.10 -8.92 7.37
CA PHE A 64 -4.32 -9.15 8.13
C PHE A 64 -4.80 -10.61 7.97
N ASP A 65 -4.81 -11.15 6.76
CA ASP A 65 -5.19 -12.56 6.54
C ASP A 65 -4.21 -13.53 7.21
N ALA A 66 -2.93 -13.17 7.31
CA ALA A 66 -1.91 -13.92 8.04
C ALA A 66 -2.01 -13.80 9.58
N GLY A 67 -3.03 -13.13 10.12
CA GLY A 67 -3.21 -12.96 11.57
C GLY A 67 -2.37 -11.85 12.20
N LEU A 68 -1.63 -11.08 11.39
CA LEU A 68 -0.89 -9.91 11.87
C LEU A 68 -1.88 -8.75 12.07
N ARG A 69 -1.95 -8.22 13.29
CA ARG A 69 -2.92 -7.19 13.72
C ARG A 69 -2.28 -5.86 14.12
N GLN A 70 -1.01 -5.64 13.77
CA GLN A 70 -0.37 -4.34 14.02
C GLN A 70 -1.10 -3.25 13.22
N PRO A 71 -1.29 -2.05 13.80
CA PRO A 71 -1.88 -0.94 13.08
C PRO A 71 -1.05 -0.58 11.82
N PRO A 72 -1.67 -0.04 10.77
CA PRO A 72 -0.97 0.28 9.53
C PRO A 72 -0.02 1.47 9.69
N ILE A 73 -0.26 2.33 10.68
CA ILE A 73 0.51 3.53 10.99
C ILE A 73 0.63 3.58 12.52
N GLU A 74 1.84 3.75 13.04
CA GLU A 74 2.07 4.00 14.48
C GLU A 74 1.51 5.39 14.86
N GLU A 75 1.31 5.66 16.15
CA GLU A 75 0.81 6.96 16.60
C GLU A 75 1.73 8.10 16.11
N ASN A 76 1.28 8.81 15.07
CA ASN A 76 2.02 9.89 14.45
C ASN A 76 1.30 11.23 14.69
N PRO A 77 1.82 12.08 15.60
CA PRO A 77 1.18 13.35 15.94
C PRO A 77 1.18 14.37 14.79
N THR A 78 2.00 14.19 13.74
CA THR A 78 2.02 15.08 12.57
C THR A 78 0.98 14.71 11.53
N MET A 79 0.36 13.52 11.62
CA MET A 79 -0.69 13.09 10.71
C MET A 79 -2.04 13.67 11.15
N GLY A 80 -2.48 14.73 10.47
CA GLY A 80 -3.75 15.37 10.78
C GLY A 80 -4.95 14.44 10.56
N ALA A 81 -5.88 14.42 11.52
CA ALA A 81 -7.09 13.58 11.46
C ALA A 81 -7.88 13.76 10.15
N THR A 82 -7.93 14.99 9.61
CA THR A 82 -8.57 15.28 8.32
C THR A 82 -7.90 14.54 7.17
N ALA A 83 -6.56 14.46 7.14
CA ALA A 83 -5.85 13.74 6.08
C ALA A 83 -6.17 12.23 6.13
N VAL A 84 -6.28 11.66 7.33
CA VAL A 84 -6.71 10.27 7.53
C VAL A 84 -8.13 10.07 6.99
N LEU A 85 -9.07 10.95 7.35
CA LEU A 85 -10.46 10.85 6.90
C LEU A 85 -10.60 11.00 5.37
N VAL A 86 -9.85 11.91 4.75
CA VAL A 86 -9.83 12.10 3.29
C VAL A 86 -9.30 10.85 2.60
N THR A 87 -8.17 10.31 3.06
CA THR A 87 -7.57 9.11 2.47
C THR A 87 -8.47 7.88 2.65
N ALA A 88 -9.02 7.66 3.86
CA ALA A 88 -9.94 6.56 4.11
C ALA A 88 -11.19 6.64 3.23
N SER A 89 -11.78 7.83 3.08
CA SER A 89 -12.95 8.04 2.23
C SER A 89 -12.63 7.79 0.75
N ALA A 90 -11.45 8.21 0.28
CA ALA A 90 -11.01 7.97 -1.09
C ALA A 90 -10.80 6.47 -1.37
N LEU A 91 -10.23 5.72 -0.42
CA LEU A 91 -10.05 4.27 -0.54
C LEU A 91 -11.38 3.52 -0.57
N LEU A 92 -12.32 3.87 0.31
CA LEU A 92 -13.67 3.29 0.30
C LEU A 92 -14.36 3.52 -1.05
N LYS A 93 -14.32 4.76 -1.55
CA LYS A 93 -14.88 5.11 -2.86
C LYS A 93 -14.21 4.33 -4.00
N ALA A 94 -12.89 4.18 -3.98
CA ALA A 94 -12.15 3.44 -5.00
C ALA A 94 -12.52 1.94 -5.03
N ALA A 95 -12.88 1.37 -3.87
CA ALA A 95 -13.34 0.00 -3.73
C ALA A 95 -14.86 -0.17 -3.94
N SER A 96 -15.59 0.91 -4.28
CA SER A 96 -17.06 0.93 -4.30
C SER A 96 -17.70 0.46 -2.98
N LEU A 97 -17.08 0.82 -1.85
CA LEU A 97 -17.55 0.50 -0.52
C LEU A 97 -18.17 1.73 0.15
N GLU A 98 -19.27 1.51 0.84
CA GLU A 98 -19.90 2.52 1.67
C GLU A 98 -19.45 2.42 3.13
N ILE A 99 -19.51 3.53 3.86
CA ILE A 99 -19.04 3.59 5.26
C ILE A 99 -19.79 2.62 6.19
N PHE A 100 -21.06 2.32 5.88
CA PHE A 100 -21.85 1.36 6.64
C PHE A 100 -21.39 -0.09 6.40
N GLU A 101 -20.91 -0.42 5.21
CA GLU A 101 -20.37 -1.75 4.89
C GLU A 101 -19.09 -2.01 5.68
N LEU A 102 -18.24 -0.99 5.81
CA LEU A 102 -17.07 -1.05 6.68
C LEU A 102 -17.48 -1.34 8.14
N GLY A 103 -18.43 -0.60 8.67
CA GLY A 103 -18.90 -0.79 10.05
C GLY A 103 -19.56 -2.15 10.29
N MET A 104 -20.19 -2.73 9.26
CA MET A 104 -20.75 -4.08 9.28
C MET A 104 -19.63 -5.13 9.29
N TRP A 105 -18.65 -5.01 8.39
CA TRP A 105 -17.50 -5.92 8.32
C TRP A 105 -16.72 -5.94 9.63
N GLN A 106 -16.41 -4.77 10.21
CA GLN A 106 -15.69 -4.67 11.49
C GLN A 106 -16.45 -5.35 12.65
N SER A 107 -17.79 -5.32 12.61
CA SER A 107 -18.62 -6.00 13.60
C SER A 107 -18.51 -7.52 13.50
N TRP A 108 -18.45 -8.05 12.28
CA TRP A 108 -18.39 -9.49 12.02
C TRP A 108 -16.98 -10.06 12.21
N SER A 109 -15.95 -9.29 11.85
CA SER A 109 -14.54 -9.69 11.99
C SER A 109 -13.99 -9.50 13.41
N GLY A 110 -14.73 -8.82 14.29
CA GLY A 110 -14.28 -8.53 15.66
C GLY A 110 -13.10 -7.54 15.71
N THR A 111 -12.96 -6.68 14.69
CA THR A 111 -11.88 -5.69 14.59
C THR A 111 -12.30 -4.30 15.07
N ARG A 112 -13.30 -4.24 15.96
CA ARG A 112 -13.78 -3.00 16.57
C ARG A 112 -12.94 -2.59 17.77
#